data_AF-A0A5K3FRH9-F1
#
_entry.id   AF-A0A5K3FRH9-F1
#
_cell.length_a   1.000
_cell.length_b   1.000
_cell.length_c   1.000
_cell.angle_alpha   90.00
_cell.angle_beta   90.00
_cell.angle_gamma   90.00
#
_symmetry.space_group_name_H-M   'P 1'
#
loop_
_entity.id
_entity.type
_entity.pdbx_description
1 polymer ?
#
loop_
_entity_poly.entity_id
_entity_poly.type
_entity_poly.pdbx_seq_one_letter_code
_entity_poly.pdbx_strand_id
1 'polypeptide(L)'
;VWFLTHWHLYLFENSPADGTVVHIGPVESEKGLLEQVKGITFSMAEFLGPTDGLLRKKSGRLYQCIIYLSPSDYHRFHAPADWIVEIRRHFPGKLLSVRPSFIKNLPGVFVLNERVVYLGEWKHGFMSLTAVGAAGVGSVVAADNIDPTLSTNRSTSALERHEPGQHFEEISLGRVNSPLGTPFGQFKLGSTIVLVFEAPAEGYVWSVQPGDRIKYGAALMAPSSP
;
A
#
# COMPACT_ATOMS: atom_id res chain seq x y z
N VAL A 1 0.34 -19.46 -35.51
CA VAL A 1 1.27 -18.96 -34.46
C VAL A 1 1.39 -17.44 -34.60
N TRP A 2 0.32 -16.68 -34.30
CA TRP A 2 0.32 -15.20 -34.24
C TRP A 2 -0.96 -14.73 -33.53
N PHE A 3 -1.18 -15.21 -32.30
CA PHE A 3 -2.21 -14.68 -31.40
C PHE A 3 -1.70 -14.96 -30.00
N LEU A 4 -1.01 -14.00 -29.35
CA LEU A 4 -0.88 -13.92 -27.88
C LEU A 4 0.02 -12.79 -27.32
N THR A 5 0.64 -11.90 -28.11
CA THR A 5 1.70 -11.01 -27.57
C THR A 5 1.43 -9.51 -27.57
N HIS A 6 0.19 -9.04 -27.42
CA HIS A 6 -0.08 -7.58 -27.34
C HIS A 6 -1.05 -7.13 -26.25
N TRP A 7 -1.52 -8.00 -25.35
CA TRP A 7 -2.45 -7.62 -24.28
C TRP A 7 -1.78 -7.22 -22.95
N HIS A 8 -0.46 -7.33 -22.82
CA HIS A 8 0.25 -7.00 -21.57
C HIS A 8 0.57 -5.50 -21.42
N LEU A 9 0.21 -4.66 -22.38
CA LEU A 9 0.52 -3.21 -22.36
C LEU A 9 -0.59 -2.34 -21.74
N TYR A 10 -1.66 -2.93 -21.22
CA TYR A 10 -2.82 -2.17 -20.73
C TYR A 10 -3.33 -2.60 -19.34
N LEU A 11 -2.63 -3.50 -18.64
CA LEU A 11 -3.02 -3.89 -17.29
C LEU A 11 -2.70 -2.75 -16.33
N PHE A 12 -3.75 -2.22 -15.73
CA PHE A 12 -3.72 -1.08 -14.83
C PHE A 12 -3.55 -1.61 -13.41
N GLU A 13 -2.34 -1.44 -12.91
CA GLU A 13 -1.96 -1.74 -11.52
C GLU A 13 -2.09 -3.22 -11.14
N ASN A 14 -0.93 -3.83 -10.91
CA ASN A 14 -0.83 -5.21 -10.52
C ASN A 14 -0.74 -5.33 -9.00
N SER A 15 -1.19 -6.47 -8.50
CA SER A 15 -0.98 -6.82 -7.11
C SER A 15 0.53 -6.79 -6.79
N PRO A 16 0.97 -6.00 -5.80
CA PRO A 16 2.37 -5.95 -5.42
C PRO A 16 2.80 -7.23 -4.69
N ALA A 17 1.87 -8.07 -4.22
CA ALA A 17 2.16 -9.23 -3.41
C ALA A 17 1.16 -10.38 -3.63
N ASP A 18 1.53 -11.57 -3.16
CA ASP A 18 0.58 -12.66 -2.94
C ASP A 18 -0.27 -12.34 -1.70
N GLY A 19 -1.57 -12.63 -1.73
CA GLY A 19 -2.38 -12.42 -0.54
C GLY A 19 -3.87 -12.56 -0.75
N THR A 20 -4.61 -11.97 0.18
CA THR A 20 -6.08 -11.90 0.15
C THR A 20 -6.50 -10.44 0.07
N VAL A 21 -7.35 -10.10 -0.89
CA VAL A 21 -7.96 -8.77 -0.95
C VAL A 21 -8.88 -8.61 0.25
N VAL A 22 -8.61 -7.63 1.10
CA VAL A 22 -9.41 -7.33 2.30
C VAL A 22 -10.47 -6.29 1.99
N HIS A 23 -10.07 -5.24 1.28
CA HIS A 23 -10.93 -4.14 0.91
C HIS A 23 -10.39 -3.46 -0.35
N ILE A 24 -11.29 -3.00 -1.20
CA ILE A 24 -11.03 -2.18 -2.38
C ILE A 24 -12.13 -1.13 -2.51
N GLY A 25 -11.81 0.03 -3.04
CA GLY A 25 -12.82 1.04 -3.32
C GLY A 25 -12.26 2.43 -3.55
N PRO A 26 -13.13 3.38 -3.92
CA PRO A 26 -12.77 4.79 -3.93
C PRO A 26 -12.50 5.26 -2.49
N VAL A 27 -11.57 6.21 -2.35
CA VAL A 27 -11.33 6.94 -1.12
C VAL A 27 -12.15 8.22 -1.17
N GLU A 28 -12.95 8.47 -0.12
CA GLU A 28 -13.66 9.73 0.05
C GLU A 28 -12.67 10.82 0.49
N SER A 29 -11.90 11.33 -0.48
CA SER A 29 -10.81 12.28 -0.23
C SER A 29 -11.25 13.56 0.49
N GLU A 30 -12.50 13.99 0.31
CA GLU A 30 -13.10 15.12 1.03
C GLU A 30 -13.24 14.87 2.54
N LYS A 31 -13.45 13.61 2.95
CA LYS A 31 -13.50 13.23 4.36
C LYS A 31 -12.11 12.89 4.92
N GLY A 32 -11.12 12.65 4.06
CA GLY A 32 -9.78 12.24 4.46
C GLY A 32 -9.74 10.88 5.18
N LEU A 33 -10.68 9.98 4.85
CA LEU A 33 -10.83 8.68 5.50
C LEU A 33 -10.56 7.53 4.53
N LEU A 34 -9.78 6.56 5.01
CA LEU A 34 -9.56 5.26 4.38
C LEU A 34 -10.47 4.23 5.06
N GLU A 35 -10.98 3.25 4.30
CA GLU A 35 -11.76 2.14 4.86
C GLU A 35 -10.88 0.91 5.09
N GLN A 36 -10.86 0.41 6.32
CA GLN A 36 -10.14 -0.78 6.75
C GLN A 36 -10.87 -2.05 6.32
N VAL A 37 -12.15 -2.17 6.69
CA VAL A 37 -13.03 -3.29 6.34
C VAL A 37 -14.48 -2.96 6.70
N LYS A 38 -15.42 -3.21 5.78
CA LYS A 38 -16.88 -3.16 6.04
C LYS A 38 -17.34 -1.90 6.80
N GLY A 39 -16.95 -0.73 6.32
CA GLY A 39 -17.33 0.58 6.87
C GLY A 39 -16.54 1.05 8.08
N ILE A 40 -15.61 0.24 8.60
CA ILE A 40 -14.66 0.71 9.63
C ILE A 40 -13.60 1.55 8.95
N THR A 41 -13.49 2.82 9.31
CA THR A 41 -12.57 3.77 8.68
C THR A 41 -11.46 4.23 9.63
N PHE A 42 -10.42 4.84 9.07
CA PHE A 42 -9.32 5.49 9.78
C PHE A 42 -8.82 6.70 8.99
N SER A 43 -8.15 7.64 9.68
CA SER A 43 -7.66 8.87 9.06
C SER A 43 -6.54 8.59 8.06
N MET A 44 -6.70 9.09 6.84
CA MET A 44 -5.67 9.05 5.81
C MET A 44 -4.44 9.86 6.22
N ALA A 45 -4.64 11.01 6.87
CA ALA A 45 -3.54 11.85 7.33
C ALA A 45 -2.75 11.19 8.48
N GLU A 46 -3.44 10.52 9.40
CA GLU A 46 -2.75 9.76 10.45
C GLU A 46 -2.01 8.55 9.88
N PHE A 47 -2.49 7.98 8.78
CA PHE A 47 -1.91 6.79 8.14
C PHE A 47 -0.73 7.12 7.20
N LEU A 48 -0.91 8.05 6.28
CA LEU A 48 0.10 8.42 5.29
C LEU A 48 1.03 9.54 5.77
N GLY A 49 0.65 10.25 6.85
CA GLY A 49 1.23 11.55 7.21
C GLY A 49 0.58 12.69 6.41
N PRO A 50 1.04 13.94 6.57
CA PRO A 50 0.54 15.09 5.82
C PRO A 50 0.63 14.85 4.31
N THR A 51 -0.50 14.91 3.61
CA THR A 51 -0.57 14.71 2.15
C THR A 51 -0.72 16.02 1.37
N ASP A 52 -0.66 17.16 2.07
CA ASP A 52 -0.76 18.49 1.46
C ASP A 52 0.31 18.67 0.37
N GLY A 53 -0.12 19.02 -0.84
CA GLY A 53 0.76 19.20 -2.00
C GLY A 53 1.19 17.91 -2.72
N LEU A 54 0.95 16.72 -2.14
CA LEU A 54 1.21 15.42 -2.78
C LEU A 54 0.02 14.96 -3.64
N LEU A 55 -1.20 15.22 -3.17
CA LEU A 55 -2.42 14.97 -3.93
C LEU A 55 -2.63 16.08 -4.95
N ARG A 56 -1.84 16.04 -6.03
CA ARG A 56 -2.06 16.91 -7.19
C ARG A 56 -3.19 16.29 -7.98
N LYS A 57 -4.40 16.87 -7.92
CA LYS A 57 -5.58 16.46 -8.73
C LYS A 57 -5.28 16.52 -10.24
N LYS A 58 -4.46 15.61 -10.75
CA LYS A 58 -3.96 15.64 -12.13
C LYS A 58 -5.02 15.14 -13.12
N SER A 59 -6.00 14.32 -12.69
CA SER A 59 -7.27 14.04 -13.41
C SER A 59 -8.07 12.84 -12.85
N GLY A 60 -7.85 12.41 -11.60
CA GLY A 60 -8.39 11.14 -11.09
C GLY A 60 -9.24 11.23 -9.83
N ARG A 61 -9.82 10.08 -9.47
CA ARG A 61 -10.29 9.77 -8.13
C ARG A 61 -9.19 9.03 -7.38
N LEU A 62 -9.18 9.17 -6.05
CA LEU A 62 -8.32 8.39 -5.19
C LEU A 62 -8.99 7.03 -4.92
N TYR A 63 -8.22 5.95 -4.99
CA TYR A 63 -8.65 4.59 -4.72
C TYR A 63 -7.74 3.97 -3.67
N GLN A 64 -8.23 2.92 -3.03
CA GLN A 64 -7.47 2.11 -2.10
C GLN A 64 -7.63 0.62 -2.38
N CYS A 65 -6.57 -0.13 -2.07
CA CYS A 65 -6.57 -1.60 -2.09
C CYS A 65 -5.78 -2.11 -0.89
N ILE A 66 -6.39 -2.98 -0.09
CA ILE A 66 -5.79 -3.57 1.11
C ILE A 66 -5.60 -5.07 0.85
N ILE A 67 -4.34 -5.52 0.93
CA ILE A 67 -3.95 -6.90 0.65
C ILE A 67 -3.33 -7.47 1.92
N TYR A 68 -3.94 -8.51 2.47
CA TYR A 68 -3.43 -9.25 3.61
C TYR A 68 -2.56 -10.43 3.15
N LEU A 69 -1.33 -10.47 3.65
CA LEU A 69 -0.37 -11.56 3.45
C LEU A 69 -0.44 -12.49 4.66
N SER A 70 -0.98 -13.69 4.46
CA SER A 70 -0.99 -14.72 5.50
C SER A 70 0.42 -15.32 5.70
N PRO A 71 0.73 -15.94 6.85
CA PRO A 71 2.05 -16.54 7.08
C PRO A 71 2.50 -17.58 6.04
N SER A 72 1.57 -18.20 5.31
CA SER A 72 1.86 -19.14 4.22
C SER A 72 2.09 -18.50 2.86
N ASP A 73 1.89 -17.18 2.72
CA ASP A 73 2.04 -16.46 1.46
C ASP A 73 3.51 -16.12 1.16
N TYR A 74 3.76 -15.70 -0.08
CA TYR A 74 5.04 -15.12 -0.46
C TYR A 74 5.13 -13.69 0.10
N HIS A 75 6.12 -13.43 0.96
CA HIS A 75 6.21 -12.18 1.74
C HIS A 75 7.10 -11.10 1.13
N ARG A 76 7.53 -11.25 -0.13
CA ARG A 76 8.11 -10.13 -0.85
C ARG A 76 7.03 -9.39 -1.59
N PHE A 77 7.22 -8.09 -1.73
CA PHE A 77 6.35 -7.22 -2.47
C PHE A 77 7.15 -6.42 -3.49
N HIS A 78 6.45 -6.02 -4.54
CA HIS A 78 6.99 -5.51 -5.77
C HIS A 78 6.30 -4.21 -6.16
N ALA A 79 6.91 -3.44 -7.06
CA ALA A 79 6.29 -2.26 -7.62
C ALA A 79 4.97 -2.64 -8.35
N PRO A 80 3.82 -2.04 -7.97
CA PRO A 80 2.51 -2.41 -8.54
C PRO A 80 2.28 -1.78 -9.93
N ALA A 81 3.07 -0.79 -10.30
CA ALA A 81 3.03 -0.08 -11.58
C ALA A 81 4.42 0.47 -11.90
N ASP A 82 4.57 1.06 -13.09
CA ASP A 82 5.71 1.95 -13.36
C ASP A 82 5.59 3.19 -12.46
N TRP A 83 6.39 3.20 -11.39
CA TRP A 83 6.25 4.11 -10.27
C TRP A 83 7.55 4.85 -9.99
N ILE A 84 7.46 6.15 -9.74
CA ILE A 84 8.59 6.97 -9.32
C ILE A 84 8.38 7.29 -7.85
N VAL A 85 9.20 6.68 -6.98
CA VAL A 85 9.15 6.89 -5.53
C VAL A 85 10.01 8.08 -5.16
N GLU A 86 9.48 8.96 -4.32
CA GLU A 86 10.15 10.21 -3.95
C GLU A 86 10.37 10.37 -2.45
N ILE A 87 9.46 9.86 -1.63
CA ILE A 87 9.47 10.05 -0.18
C ILE A 87 9.23 8.71 0.51
N ARG A 88 10.01 8.45 1.57
CA ARG A 88 9.71 7.41 2.56
C ARG A 88 9.34 8.06 3.88
N ARG A 89 8.27 7.57 4.49
CA ARG A 89 7.92 7.84 5.89
C ARG A 89 7.91 6.54 6.68
N HIS A 90 8.62 6.52 7.80
CA HIS A 90 8.59 5.40 8.74
C HIS A 90 7.85 5.83 9.99
N PHE A 91 6.72 5.18 10.24
CA PHE A 91 5.92 5.38 11.43
C PHE A 91 6.23 4.26 12.42
N PRO A 92 6.89 4.55 13.55
CA PRO A 92 6.99 3.59 14.63
C PRO A 92 5.60 3.25 15.18
N GLY A 93 5.45 2.05 15.73
CA GLY A 93 4.16 1.63 16.27
C GLY A 93 4.17 0.24 16.89
N LYS A 94 2.97 -0.25 17.17
CA LYS A 94 2.74 -1.59 17.70
C LYS A 94 2.92 -2.65 16.60
N LEU A 95 2.83 -3.92 16.99
CA LEU A 95 2.78 -5.04 16.05
C LEU A 95 1.55 -5.89 16.38
N LEU A 96 0.37 -5.29 16.26
CA LEU A 96 -0.90 -5.97 16.48
C LEU A 96 -1.23 -6.89 15.29
N SER A 97 -2.09 -7.87 15.51
CA SER A 97 -2.50 -8.77 14.42
C SER A 97 -3.28 -8.00 13.36
N VAL A 98 -2.96 -8.27 12.08
CA VAL A 98 -3.68 -7.72 10.93
C VAL A 98 -4.57 -8.76 10.25
N ARG A 99 -4.78 -9.91 10.89
CA ARG A 99 -5.67 -10.97 10.37
C ARG A 99 -7.08 -10.40 10.13
N PRO A 100 -7.75 -10.72 9.00
CA PRO A 100 -9.07 -10.17 8.68
C PRO A 100 -10.14 -10.38 9.77
N SER A 101 -10.06 -11.47 10.55
CA SER A 101 -10.98 -11.71 11.68
C SER A 101 -10.73 -10.77 12.87
N PHE A 102 -9.48 -10.33 13.07
CA PHE A 102 -9.09 -9.48 14.18
C PHE A 102 -9.39 -8.00 13.88
N ILE A 103 -9.03 -7.53 12.68
CA ILE A 103 -9.17 -6.11 12.30
C ILE A 103 -10.63 -5.64 12.25
N LYS A 104 -11.60 -6.55 12.09
CA LYS A 104 -13.04 -6.22 12.16
C LYS A 104 -13.47 -5.69 13.52
N ASN A 105 -12.72 -6.00 14.58
CA ASN A 105 -13.05 -5.62 15.95
C ASN A 105 -12.08 -4.56 16.51
N LEU A 106 -11.10 -4.12 15.71
CA LEU A 106 -10.13 -3.12 16.14
C LEU A 106 -9.96 -2.03 15.07
N PRO A 107 -10.81 -0.99 15.12
CA PRO A 107 -10.67 0.19 14.26
C PRO A 107 -9.29 0.83 14.38
N GLY A 108 -8.73 1.26 13.25
CA GLY A 108 -7.46 1.99 13.21
C GLY A 108 -6.20 1.14 13.45
N VAL A 109 -6.29 -0.20 13.41
CA VAL A 109 -5.14 -1.08 13.67
C VAL A 109 -3.94 -0.78 12.75
N PHE A 110 -4.19 -0.35 11.51
CA PHE A 110 -3.13 -0.01 10.56
C PHE A 110 -2.39 1.29 10.94
N VAL A 111 -3.06 2.23 11.62
CA VAL A 111 -2.45 3.45 12.15
C VAL A 111 -1.65 3.15 13.42
N LEU A 112 -2.14 2.21 14.23
CA LEU A 112 -1.49 1.79 15.47
C LEU A 112 -0.20 0.99 15.24
N ASN A 113 -0.13 0.27 14.12
CA ASN A 113 1.01 -0.58 13.82
C ASN A 113 2.19 0.20 13.23
N GLU A 114 3.41 -0.32 13.49
CA GLU A 114 4.59 0.10 12.77
C GLU A 114 4.36 -0.11 11.27
N ARG A 115 4.70 0.91 10.48
CA ARG A 115 4.53 0.86 9.03
C ARG A 115 5.54 1.76 8.31
N VAL A 116 5.80 1.40 7.07
CA VAL A 116 6.64 2.17 6.16
C VAL A 116 5.81 2.56 4.96
N VAL A 117 5.67 3.87 4.75
CA VAL A 117 4.89 4.48 3.67
C VAL A 117 5.87 4.99 2.62
N TYR A 118 5.72 4.51 1.39
CA TYR A 118 6.43 5.04 0.24
C TYR A 118 5.45 5.84 -0.61
N LEU A 119 5.84 7.07 -0.96
CA LEU A 119 5.01 8.05 -1.66
C LEU A 119 5.71 8.45 -2.96
N GLY A 120 4.94 8.64 -4.01
CA GLY A 120 5.46 9.07 -5.30
C GLY A 120 4.39 9.25 -6.36
N GLU A 121 4.80 9.20 -7.62
CA GLU A 121 3.92 9.38 -8.77
C GLU A 121 3.98 8.19 -9.73
N TRP A 122 2.83 7.79 -10.23
CA TRP A 122 2.67 6.90 -11.38
C TRP A 122 1.96 7.64 -12.51
N LYS A 123 1.69 6.97 -13.64
CA LYS A 123 1.11 7.60 -14.84
C LYS A 123 -0.21 8.37 -14.61
N HIS A 124 -0.97 8.12 -13.53
CA HIS A 124 -2.22 8.84 -13.23
C HIS A 124 -2.12 9.86 -12.10
N GLY A 125 -0.93 10.07 -11.54
CA GLY A 125 -0.71 11.02 -10.46
C GLY A 125 -0.17 10.33 -9.22
N PHE A 126 -0.70 10.67 -8.06
CA PHE A 126 -0.25 10.17 -6.78
C PHE A 126 -0.40 8.64 -6.67
N MET A 127 0.60 8.00 -6.07
CA MET A 127 0.53 6.60 -5.60
C MET A 127 1.32 6.47 -4.31
N SER A 128 0.76 5.71 -3.38
CA SER A 128 1.45 5.22 -2.19
C SER A 128 1.37 3.71 -2.07
N LEU A 129 2.45 3.14 -1.54
CA LEU A 129 2.50 1.76 -1.09
C LEU A 129 2.96 1.77 0.36
N THR A 130 2.10 1.26 1.24
CA THR A 130 2.38 1.17 2.66
C THR A 130 2.54 -0.28 3.09
N ALA A 131 3.72 -0.59 3.63
CA ALA A 131 4.02 -1.86 4.26
C ALA A 131 3.72 -1.79 5.77
N VAL A 132 2.66 -2.47 6.21
CA VAL A 132 2.22 -2.49 7.61
C VAL A 132 2.73 -3.75 8.30
N GLY A 133 3.53 -3.58 9.35
CA GLY A 133 4.00 -4.65 10.21
C GLY A 133 2.87 -5.23 11.06
N ALA A 134 3.04 -6.44 11.58
CA ALA A 134 2.05 -7.09 12.42
C ALA A 134 2.68 -8.04 13.46
N ALA A 135 1.84 -8.68 14.28
CA ALA A 135 2.29 -9.62 15.29
C ALA A 135 3.11 -10.78 14.69
N GLY A 136 4.31 -11.01 15.22
CA GLY A 136 5.23 -12.04 14.74
C GLY A 136 5.98 -11.68 13.45
N VAL A 137 5.76 -10.48 12.92
CA VAL A 137 6.48 -9.94 11.75
C VAL A 137 7.80 -9.37 12.22
N GLY A 138 8.90 -9.93 11.75
CA GLY A 138 10.18 -9.22 11.83
C GLY A 138 10.23 -8.03 10.87
N SER A 139 11.31 -7.26 10.89
CA SER A 139 11.47 -5.99 10.16
C SER A 139 10.95 -5.97 8.72
N VAL A 140 10.28 -4.89 8.35
CA VAL A 140 10.10 -4.49 6.94
C VAL A 140 11.48 -4.14 6.41
N VAL A 141 11.84 -4.74 5.28
CA VAL A 141 13.10 -4.49 4.59
C VAL A 141 12.77 -4.03 3.17
N ALA A 142 13.30 -2.89 2.77
CA ALA A 142 13.22 -2.43 1.39
C ALA A 142 14.34 -3.07 0.57
N ALA A 143 14.15 -3.19 -0.74
CA ALA A 143 15.21 -3.61 -1.63
C ALA A 143 16.32 -2.55 -1.67
N ASP A 144 17.58 -3.00 -1.79
CA ASP A 144 18.76 -2.10 -1.72
C ASP A 144 18.75 -1.02 -2.81
N ASN A 145 18.16 -1.32 -3.97
CA ASN A 145 18.01 -0.37 -5.07
C ASN A 145 16.85 0.64 -4.87
N ILE A 146 16.08 0.49 -3.80
CA ILE A 146 14.92 1.33 -3.47
C ILE A 146 15.22 2.21 -2.26
N ASP A 147 15.54 1.59 -1.12
CA ASP A 147 15.82 2.31 0.13
C ASP A 147 16.77 1.48 1.00
N PRO A 148 18.10 1.57 0.76
CA PRO A 148 19.09 0.85 1.54
C PRO A 148 19.23 1.37 2.97
N THR A 149 18.56 2.49 3.30
CA THR A 149 18.66 3.16 4.61
C THR A 149 17.54 2.77 5.57
N LEU A 150 16.54 2.01 5.09
CA LEU A 150 15.41 1.62 5.92
C LEU A 150 15.85 0.72 7.07
N SER A 151 15.39 1.05 8.27
CA SER A 151 15.60 0.24 9.46
C SER A 151 14.38 0.33 10.37
N THR A 152 13.67 -0.79 10.48
CA THR A 152 12.43 -0.95 11.26
C THR A 152 12.67 -1.79 12.51
N ASN A 153 11.69 -1.86 13.41
CA ASN A 153 11.79 -2.45 14.74
C ASN A 153 12.85 -1.77 15.63
N ARG A 154 13.00 -0.45 15.50
CA ARG A 154 13.87 0.33 16.37
C ARG A 154 13.21 0.48 17.75
N SER A 155 14.02 0.62 18.80
CA SER A 155 13.50 0.94 20.14
C SER A 155 12.91 2.34 20.13
N THR A 156 11.60 2.44 20.18
CA THR A 156 10.85 3.71 20.13
C THR A 156 10.67 4.28 21.53
N SER A 157 10.66 5.61 21.65
CA SER A 157 10.36 6.27 22.91
C SER A 157 8.93 5.96 23.39
N ALA A 158 8.62 6.20 24.67
CA ALA A 158 7.26 6.02 25.16
C ALA A 158 6.26 6.97 24.47
N LEU A 159 6.68 8.20 24.15
CA LEU A 159 5.87 9.22 23.47
C LEU A 159 5.42 8.77 22.07
N GLU A 160 6.33 8.24 21.26
CA GLU A 160 6.04 7.71 19.91
C GLU A 160 4.99 6.59 19.91
N ARG A 161 4.84 5.86 21.03
CA ARG A 161 3.87 4.76 21.15
C ARG A 161 2.46 5.20 21.54
N HIS A 162 2.30 6.43 22.05
CA HIS A 162 1.02 6.94 22.58
C HIS A 162 0.32 7.94 21.66
N GLU A 163 1.00 8.50 20.67
CA GLU A 163 0.44 9.44 19.68
C GLU A 163 0.59 8.90 18.24
N PRO A 164 -0.23 7.89 17.84
CA PRO A 164 -0.13 7.28 16.52
C PRO A 164 -0.29 8.31 15.39
N GLY A 165 0.57 8.20 14.36
CA GLY A 165 0.49 9.05 13.17
C GLY A 165 1.07 10.47 13.33
N GLN A 166 1.42 10.90 14.54
CA GLN A 166 2.02 12.22 14.77
C GLN A 166 3.56 12.22 14.70
N HIS A 167 4.18 11.09 15.01
CA HIS A 167 5.65 10.93 14.99
C HIS A 167 6.06 9.98 13.87
N PHE A 168 6.87 10.46 12.93
CA PHE A 168 7.46 9.65 11.86
C PHE A 168 8.79 10.24 11.38
N GLU A 169 9.67 9.37 10.89
CA GLU A 169 10.87 9.78 10.16
C GLU A 169 10.51 9.94 8.67
N GLU A 170 10.74 11.12 8.10
CA GLU A 170 10.61 11.36 6.66
C GLU A 170 12.00 11.46 6.01
N ILE A 171 12.19 10.72 4.92
CA ILE A 171 13.39 10.78 4.10
C ILE A 171 12.98 11.03 2.65
N SER A 172 13.60 12.03 2.03
CA SER A 172 13.55 12.18 0.58
C SER A 172 14.48 11.16 -0.07
N LEU A 173 13.91 10.31 -0.92
CA LEU A 173 14.64 9.32 -1.70
C LEU A 173 15.12 9.88 -3.05
N GLY A 174 14.82 11.15 -3.35
CA GLY A 174 15.03 11.73 -4.68
C GLY A 174 13.97 11.23 -5.66
N ARG A 175 14.37 10.67 -6.80
CA ARG A 175 13.45 10.08 -7.79
C ARG A 175 13.91 8.67 -8.12
N VAL A 176 13.37 7.70 -7.40
CA VAL A 176 13.70 6.28 -7.57
C VAL A 176 12.73 5.66 -8.56
N ASN A 177 13.24 5.37 -9.77
CA ASN A 177 12.46 4.68 -10.79
C ASN A 177 12.26 3.22 -10.39
N SER A 178 11.01 2.82 -10.24
CA SER A 178 10.58 1.47 -9.89
C SER A 178 9.65 0.94 -10.98
N PRO A 179 10.19 0.37 -12.07
CA PRO A 179 9.37 -0.24 -13.13
C PRO A 179 8.45 -1.32 -12.57
N LEU A 180 7.31 -1.53 -13.23
CA LEU A 180 6.33 -2.55 -12.85
C LEU A 180 7.02 -3.90 -12.55
N GLY A 181 6.70 -4.47 -11.39
CA GLY A 181 7.19 -5.79 -10.98
C GLY A 181 8.59 -5.83 -10.37
N THR A 182 9.29 -4.70 -10.34
CA THR A 182 10.60 -4.59 -9.67
C THR A 182 10.46 -5.01 -8.19
N PRO A 183 11.35 -5.87 -7.65
CA PRO A 183 11.38 -6.18 -6.23
C PRO A 183 11.49 -4.91 -5.41
N PHE A 184 10.57 -4.70 -4.47
CA PHE A 184 10.45 -3.45 -3.74
C PHE A 184 10.82 -3.62 -2.27
N GLY A 185 10.38 -4.71 -1.67
CA GLY A 185 10.70 -5.02 -0.28
C GLY A 185 10.17 -6.38 0.14
N GLN A 186 10.33 -6.68 1.43
CA GLN A 186 9.83 -7.91 2.01
C GLN A 186 9.48 -7.75 3.49
N PHE A 187 8.57 -8.60 3.93
CA PHE A 187 8.28 -8.86 5.32
C PHE A 187 8.95 -10.16 5.76
N LYS A 188 9.20 -10.30 7.07
CA LYS A 188 9.64 -11.58 7.63
C LYS A 188 8.49 -12.54 7.96
N LEU A 189 7.28 -12.04 8.25
CA LEU A 189 6.09 -12.86 8.53
C LEU A 189 4.79 -12.05 8.27
N GLY A 190 3.62 -12.69 8.40
CA GLY A 190 2.31 -12.22 7.94
C GLY A 190 1.97 -10.75 8.19
N SER A 191 1.64 -10.03 7.14
CA SER A 191 1.63 -8.57 7.07
C SER A 191 0.49 -8.02 6.20
N THR A 192 0.44 -6.71 6.00
CA THR A 192 -0.52 -6.07 5.11
C THR A 192 0.17 -5.05 4.21
N ILE A 193 -0.23 -5.04 2.94
CA ILE A 193 0.06 -3.94 2.01
C ILE A 193 -1.22 -3.11 1.84
N VAL A 194 -1.08 -1.80 1.96
CA VAL A 194 -2.14 -0.83 1.61
C VAL A 194 -1.65 0.02 0.45
N LEU A 195 -2.37 -0.01 -0.65
CA LEU A 195 -2.18 0.88 -1.78
C LEU A 195 -3.19 2.02 -1.69
N VAL A 196 -2.74 3.25 -1.96
CA VAL A 196 -3.61 4.41 -2.15
C VAL A 196 -3.13 5.16 -3.38
N PHE A 197 -3.96 5.30 -4.40
CA PHE A 197 -3.51 5.80 -5.71
C PHE A 197 -4.60 6.57 -6.45
N GLU A 198 -4.18 7.57 -7.24
CA GLU A 198 -5.07 8.29 -8.16
C GLU A 198 -5.24 7.50 -9.45
N ALA A 199 -6.47 7.27 -9.89
CA ALA A 199 -6.79 6.70 -11.19
C ALA A 199 -8.02 7.39 -11.80
N PRO A 200 -8.27 7.26 -13.13
CA PRO A 200 -9.46 7.84 -13.73
C PRO A 200 -10.77 7.34 -13.07
N ALA A 201 -11.77 8.21 -13.00
CA ALA A 201 -13.08 7.89 -12.43
C ALA A 201 -13.92 6.95 -13.33
N GLU A 202 -13.62 6.94 -14.61
CA GLU A 202 -14.34 6.21 -15.66
C GLU A 202 -13.35 5.43 -16.52
N GLY A 203 -13.85 4.42 -17.24
CA GLY A 203 -13.05 3.61 -18.15
C GLY A 203 -12.36 2.41 -17.49
N TYR A 204 -12.56 2.17 -16.19
CA TYR A 204 -11.91 1.08 -15.45
C TYR A 204 -12.86 0.42 -14.44
N VAL A 205 -12.64 -0.87 -14.21
CA VAL A 205 -13.34 -1.68 -13.22
C VAL A 205 -12.33 -2.50 -12.40
N TRP A 206 -12.68 -2.79 -11.16
CA TRP A 206 -11.92 -3.74 -10.34
C TRP A 206 -12.01 -5.14 -10.96
N SER A 207 -10.86 -5.80 -11.09
CA SER A 207 -10.75 -7.20 -11.54
C SER A 207 -10.75 -8.20 -10.38
N VAL A 208 -10.85 -7.68 -9.15
CA VAL A 208 -10.82 -8.43 -7.90
C VAL A 208 -11.95 -7.93 -6.99
N GLN A 209 -12.30 -8.73 -5.98
CA GLN A 209 -13.25 -8.38 -4.94
C GLN A 209 -12.72 -8.78 -3.54
N PRO A 210 -13.23 -8.16 -2.46
CA PRO A 210 -12.88 -8.57 -1.10
C PRO A 210 -13.11 -10.07 -0.87
N GLY A 211 -12.08 -10.76 -0.38
CA GLY A 211 -12.04 -12.21 -0.17
C GLY A 211 -11.24 -12.98 -1.22
N ASP A 212 -10.97 -12.38 -2.39
CA ASP A 212 -10.20 -13.04 -3.44
C ASP A 212 -8.77 -13.32 -3.01
N ARG A 213 -8.26 -14.49 -3.41
CA ARG A 213 -6.86 -14.87 -3.26
C ARG A 213 -6.12 -14.52 -4.53
N ILE A 214 -5.11 -13.68 -4.43
CA ILE A 214 -4.37 -13.13 -5.55
C ILE A 214 -2.88 -13.44 -5.44
N LYS A 215 -2.21 -13.44 -6.59
CA LYS A 215 -0.76 -13.56 -6.71
C LYS A 215 -0.16 -12.21 -7.07
N TYR A 216 1.10 -12.02 -6.72
CA TYR A 216 1.88 -10.91 -7.28
C TYR A 216 1.76 -10.92 -8.82
N GLY A 217 1.55 -9.74 -9.40
CA GLY A 217 1.35 -9.59 -10.84
C GLY A 217 -0.09 -9.78 -11.31
N ALA A 218 -1.01 -10.25 -10.46
CA ALA A 218 -2.43 -10.31 -10.80
C ALA A 218 -2.99 -8.89 -11.00
N ALA A 219 -3.82 -8.69 -12.04
CA ALA A 219 -4.43 -7.40 -12.30
C ALA A 219 -5.40 -7.02 -11.17
N LEU A 220 -5.26 -5.81 -10.61
CA LEU A 220 -6.21 -5.27 -9.63
C LEU A 220 -7.34 -4.52 -10.34
N MET A 221 -7.01 -3.76 -11.39
CA MET A 221 -7.98 -3.05 -12.23
C MET A 221 -7.77 -3.38 -13.71
N ALA A 222 -8.86 -3.35 -14.47
CA ALA A 222 -8.84 -3.52 -15.91
C ALA A 222 -9.68 -2.43 -16.59
N PRO A 223 -9.39 -2.10 -17.86
CA PRO A 223 -10.27 -1.25 -18.65
C PRO A 223 -11.69 -1.81 -18.65
N SER A 224 -12.69 -0.94 -18.48
CA SER A 224 -14.08 -1.33 -18.71
C SER A 224 -14.22 -1.78 -20.16
N SER A 225 -14.85 -2.93 -20.40
CA SER A 225 -15.21 -3.31 -21.77
C SER A 225 -16.10 -2.22 -22.39
N PRO A 226 -15.92 -1.87 -23.68
CA PRO A 226 -16.75 -0.90 -24.37
C PRO A 226 -18.22 -1.33 -24.44
#